data_AF-A0A7X8KE79-F1
#
_entry.id   AF-A0A7X8KE79-F1
#
_cell.length_a   1.000
_cell.length_b   1.000
_cell.length_c   1.000
_cell.angle_alpha   90.00
_cell.angle_beta   90.00
_cell.angle_gamma   90.00
#
_symmetry.space_group_name_H-M   'P 1'
#
loop_
_entity.id
_entity.type
_entity.pdbx_description
1 polymer ?
#
loop_
_entity_poly.entity_id
_entity_poly.type
_entity_poly.pdbx_seq_one_letter_code
_entity_poly.pdbx_strand_id
1 'polypeptide(L)'
;MEKLNLKTPITYYGGKQKMVNHILPLIPEHSLYAEPFAGGAAIFWAKQPVSVEVLNDTNRELINFYKVVKNNFVELEKEIKITLNSRDLYRKASTIYNNSDMFSDVKRAWALWVLSSQSFGAQLDNSWGFD
;
A
#
# COMPACT_ATOMS: atom_id res chain seq x y z
N MET A 1 -23.18 -11.20 -11.55
CA MET A 1 -22.08 -11.37 -10.58
C MET A 1 -21.93 -10.07 -9.82
N GLU A 2 -21.90 -10.12 -8.49
CA GLU A 2 -21.69 -8.95 -7.66
C GLU A 2 -20.27 -8.42 -7.91
N LYS A 3 -20.14 -7.13 -8.24
CA LYS A 3 -18.82 -6.50 -8.42
C LYS A 3 -18.16 -6.43 -7.04
N LEU A 4 -17.05 -7.15 -6.86
CA LEU A 4 -16.16 -6.97 -5.72
C LEU A 4 -15.69 -5.51 -5.69
N ASN A 5 -16.08 -4.78 -4.64
CA ASN A 5 -15.62 -3.41 -4.40
C ASN A 5 -14.36 -3.45 -3.52
N LEU A 6 -13.20 -3.60 -4.16
CA LEU A 6 -11.92 -3.65 -3.47
C LEU A 6 -11.46 -2.24 -3.09
N LYS A 7 -10.90 -2.12 -1.89
CA LYS A 7 -10.28 -0.89 -1.38
C LYS A 7 -8.77 -1.05 -1.37
N THR A 8 -8.06 0.08 -1.32
CA THR A 8 -6.61 0.06 -1.17
C THR A 8 -6.21 -0.59 0.16
N PRO A 9 -5.17 -1.43 0.19
CA PRO A 9 -4.73 -2.12 1.42
C PRO A 9 -3.99 -1.21 2.40
N ILE A 10 -3.63 0.00 1.97
CA ILE A 10 -2.96 1.04 2.77
C ILE A 10 -3.58 2.41 2.49
N THR A 11 -3.42 3.32 3.45
CA THR A 11 -3.64 4.75 3.23
C THR A 11 -2.36 5.34 2.66
N TYR A 12 -2.46 6.15 1.61
CA TYR A 12 -1.29 6.78 1.02
C TYR A 12 -1.63 8.23 0.69
N TYR A 13 -0.72 9.14 1.03
CA TYR A 13 -0.87 10.55 0.70
C TYR A 13 -1.04 10.74 -0.81
N GLY A 14 -2.01 11.56 -1.23
CA GLY A 14 -2.37 11.71 -2.63
C GLY A 14 -3.24 10.58 -3.21
N GLY A 15 -3.80 9.71 -2.37
CA GLY A 15 -4.67 8.61 -2.79
C GLY A 15 -5.88 9.09 -3.61
N LYS A 16 -6.05 8.54 -4.81
CA LYS A 16 -7.12 8.90 -5.77
C LYS A 16 -8.48 8.24 -5.48
N GLN A 17 -8.69 7.75 -4.27
CA GLN A 17 -9.92 7.04 -3.86
C GLN A 17 -11.19 7.88 -4.12
N LYS A 18 -11.15 9.19 -3.82
CA LYS A 18 -12.27 10.11 -4.07
C LYS A 18 -12.51 10.41 -5.56
N MET A 19 -11.51 10.16 -6.40
CA MET A 19 -11.56 10.43 -7.85
C MET A 19 -11.93 9.19 -8.69
N VAL A 20 -12.05 8.02 -8.06
CA VAL A 20 -12.34 6.74 -8.74
C VAL A 20 -13.55 6.86 -9.67
N ASN A 21 -14.66 7.44 -9.21
CA ASN A 21 -15.89 7.56 -9.99
C ASN A 21 -15.77 8.49 -11.21
N HIS A 22 -14.78 9.39 -11.20
CA HIS A 22 -14.51 10.29 -12.32
C HIS A 22 -13.50 9.68 -13.29
N ILE A 23 -12.53 8.91 -12.80
CA ILE A 23 -11.44 8.35 -13.60
C ILE A 23 -11.86 7.05 -14.29
N LEU A 24 -12.54 6.12 -13.59
CA LEU A 24 -12.87 4.81 -14.15
C LEU A 24 -13.66 4.87 -15.48
N PRO A 25 -14.67 5.76 -15.65
CA PRO A 25 -15.40 5.85 -16.92
C PRO A 25 -14.55 6.33 -18.10
N LEU A 26 -13.39 6.95 -17.84
CA LEU A 26 -12.49 7.47 -18.87
C LEU A 26 -11.44 6.45 -19.32
N ILE A 27 -11.34 5.31 -18.63
CA ILE A 27 -10.42 4.24 -19.02
C ILE A 27 -11.07 3.42 -20.15
N PRO A 28 -10.49 3.40 -21.36
CA PRO A 28 -11.04 2.63 -22.47
C PRO A 28 -10.90 1.13 -22.23
N GLU A 29 -11.54 0.30 -23.06
CA GLU A 29 -11.26 -1.13 -23.07
C GLU A 29 -9.78 -1.39 -23.42
N HIS A 30 -9.16 -2.32 -22.70
CA HIS A 30 -7.73 -2.60 -22.81
C HIS A 30 -7.40 -4.01 -22.32
N SER A 31 -6.28 -4.55 -22.78
CA SER A 31 -5.72 -5.82 -22.30
C SER A 31 -4.53 -5.63 -21.35
N LEU A 32 -3.91 -4.45 -21.37
CA LEU A 32 -2.80 -4.05 -20.49
C LEU A 32 -3.15 -2.77 -19.75
N TYR A 33 -3.00 -2.80 -18.43
CA TYR A 33 -3.11 -1.62 -17.57
C TYR A 33 -1.77 -1.33 -16.90
N ALA A 34 -1.34 -0.07 -16.88
CA ALA A 34 -0.11 0.32 -16.22
C ALA A 34 -0.31 1.57 -15.36
N GLU A 35 0.11 1.50 -14.10
CA GLU A 35 0.25 2.65 -13.20
C GLU A 35 1.73 2.90 -12.91
N PRO A 36 2.38 3.86 -13.59
CA PRO A 36 3.78 4.19 -13.35
C PRO A 36 4.03 4.91 -12.02
N PHE A 37 2.98 5.49 -11.43
CA PHE A 37 2.98 6.20 -10.15
C PHE A 37 1.84 5.66 -9.27
N ALA A 38 2.02 4.43 -8.79
CA ALA A 38 0.96 3.70 -8.12
C ALA A 38 0.48 4.41 -6.84
N GLY A 39 1.40 4.88 -5.98
CA GLY A 39 1.05 5.29 -4.62
C GLY A 39 0.20 4.20 -3.93
N GLY A 40 -0.97 4.56 -3.41
CA GLY A 40 -1.92 3.59 -2.84
C GLY A 40 -2.66 2.70 -3.87
N ALA A 41 -2.40 2.86 -5.16
CA ALA A 41 -2.98 2.09 -6.27
C ALA A 41 -4.53 2.12 -6.32
N ALA A 42 -5.13 3.28 -6.00
CA ALA A 42 -6.59 3.40 -5.85
C ALA A 42 -7.39 3.05 -7.12
N ILE A 43 -6.86 3.35 -8.31
CA ILE A 43 -7.55 3.05 -9.57
C ILE A 43 -7.37 1.57 -9.94
N PHE A 44 -6.16 1.03 -9.79
CA PHE A 44 -5.87 -0.40 -9.91
C PHE A 44 -6.84 -1.27 -9.12
N TRP A 45 -7.02 -0.99 -7.82
CA TRP A 45 -7.94 -1.78 -6.97
C TRP A 45 -9.42 -1.60 -7.34
N ALA A 46 -9.80 -0.44 -7.87
CA ALA A 46 -11.20 -0.15 -8.20
C ALA A 46 -11.61 -0.64 -9.60
N LYS A 47 -10.67 -0.78 -10.53
CA LYS A 47 -10.98 -1.25 -11.89
C LYS A 47 -11.21 -2.76 -11.94
N GLN A 48 -11.82 -3.22 -13.02
CA GLN A 48 -11.88 -4.66 -13.29
C GLN A 48 -10.52 -5.16 -13.77
N PRO A 49 -10.02 -6.32 -13.31
CA PRO A 49 -8.77 -6.91 -13.77
C PRO A 49 -8.75 -7.14 -15.28
N VAL A 50 -7.55 -7.05 -15.87
CA VAL A 50 -7.30 -7.36 -17.30
C VAL A 50 -6.14 -8.33 -17.41
N SER A 51 -5.81 -8.77 -18.64
CA SER A 51 -4.81 -9.80 -18.88
C SER A 51 -3.42 -9.46 -18.34
N VAL A 52 -3.00 -8.20 -18.43
CA VAL A 52 -1.70 -7.73 -17.93
C VAL A 52 -1.86 -6.47 -17.11
N GLU A 53 -1.30 -6.45 -15.91
CA GLU A 53 -1.30 -5.26 -15.05
C GLU A 53 0.09 -4.97 -14.53
N VAL A 54 0.50 -3.70 -14.62
CA VAL A 54 1.81 -3.21 -14.22
C VAL A 54 1.62 -2.15 -13.14
N LEU A 55 2.14 -2.41 -11.95
CA LEU A 55 2.28 -1.42 -10.89
C LEU A 55 3.75 -1.04 -10.75
N ASN A 56 4.02 0.26 -10.81
CA ASN A 56 5.35 0.83 -10.60
C ASN A 56 5.26 2.09 -9.73
N ASP A 57 6.34 2.34 -9.00
CA ASP A 57 6.55 3.53 -8.19
C ASP A 57 8.05 3.67 -7.92
N THR A 58 8.52 4.90 -7.72
CA THR A 58 9.91 5.15 -7.30
C THR A 58 10.15 4.69 -5.86
N ASN A 59 9.11 4.61 -5.03
CA ASN A 59 9.23 4.11 -3.67
C ASN A 59 9.39 2.58 -3.67
N ARG A 60 10.63 2.13 -3.49
CA ARG A 60 10.98 0.70 -3.42
C ARG A 60 10.22 -0.07 -2.33
N GLU A 61 9.88 0.57 -1.21
CA GLU A 61 9.18 -0.09 -0.11
C GLU A 61 7.69 -0.27 -0.41
N LEU A 62 7.10 0.64 -1.18
CA LEU A 62 5.74 0.49 -1.71
C LEU A 62 5.64 -0.68 -2.69
N ILE A 63 6.62 -0.81 -3.60
CA ILE A 63 6.68 -1.95 -4.52
C ILE A 63 6.95 -3.27 -3.79
N ASN A 64 7.84 -3.26 -2.79
CA ASN A 64 8.03 -4.41 -1.91
C ASN A 64 6.72 -4.81 -1.21
N PHE A 65 5.96 -3.85 -0.68
CA PHE A 65 4.68 -4.12 -0.04
C PHE A 65 3.70 -4.83 -0.98
N TYR A 66 3.48 -4.33 -2.20
CA TYR A 66 2.59 -5.01 -3.16
C TYR A 66 3.11 -6.39 -3.60
N LYS A 67 4.44 -6.56 -3.73
CA LYS A 67 5.06 -7.87 -3.98
C LYS A 67 4.75 -8.85 -2.83
N VAL A 68 4.84 -8.42 -1.58
CA VAL A 68 4.54 -9.25 -0.40
C VAL A 68 3.04 -9.54 -0.31
N VAL A 69 2.17 -8.56 -0.56
CA VAL A 69 0.71 -8.78 -0.61
C VAL A 69 0.35 -9.86 -1.63
N LYS A 70 1.06 -9.91 -2.77
CA LYS A 70 0.83 -10.94 -3.80
C LYS A 70 1.35 -12.32 -3.41
N ASN A 71 2.54 -12.41 -2.81
CA ASN A 71 3.28 -13.68 -2.71
C ASN A 71 3.42 -14.23 -1.27
N ASN A 72 3.26 -13.40 -0.25
CA ASN A 72 3.52 -13.72 1.16
C ASN A 72 2.49 -13.05 2.09
N PHE A 73 1.22 -13.03 1.64
CA PHE A 73 0.14 -12.35 2.35
C PHE A 73 -0.08 -12.92 3.76
N VAL A 74 -0.03 -14.25 3.91
CA VAL A 74 -0.33 -14.92 5.19
C VAL A 74 0.69 -14.53 6.26
N GLU A 75 1.97 -14.42 5.92
CA GLU A 75 3.01 -13.96 6.83
C GLU A 75 2.81 -12.49 7.21
N LEU A 76 2.55 -11.62 6.22
CA LEU A 76 2.27 -10.21 6.46
C LEU A 76 1.03 -10.00 7.33
N GLU A 77 -0.05 -10.74 7.06
CA GLU A 77 -1.31 -10.67 7.81
C GLU A 77 -1.10 -11.02 9.28
N LYS A 78 -0.30 -12.05 9.58
CA LYS A 78 0.03 -12.43 10.95
C LYS A 78 0.75 -11.32 11.70
N GLU A 79 1.73 -10.69 11.07
CA GLU A 79 2.47 -9.54 11.63
C GLU A 79 1.52 -8.36 11.90
N ILE A 80 0.64 -8.05 10.95
CA ILE A 80 -0.35 -6.96 11.08
C ILE A 80 -1.33 -7.25 12.24
N LYS A 81 -1.87 -8.46 12.33
CA LYS A 81 -2.89 -8.83 13.34
C LYS A 81 -2.43 -8.65 14.78
N ILE A 82 -1.14 -8.79 15.05
CA ILE A 82 -0.57 -8.64 16.39
C ILE A 82 0.01 -7.24 16.65
N THR A 83 -0.09 -6.33 15.69
CA THR A 83 0.46 -4.98 15.80
C THR A 83 -0.44 -4.08 16.62
N LEU A 84 0.12 -3.49 17.67
CA LEU A 84 -0.57 -2.50 18.50
C LEU A 84 -0.41 -1.08 17.94
N ASN A 85 -1.38 -0.21 18.23
CA ASN A 85 -1.18 1.23 18.12
C ASN A 85 -0.23 1.67 19.24
N SER A 86 1.04 1.87 18.90
CA SER A 86 2.09 2.12 19.88
C SER A 86 3.21 2.95 19.27
N ARG A 87 3.58 4.03 19.95
CA ARG A 87 4.72 4.87 19.55
C ARG A 87 6.02 4.08 19.47
N ASP A 88 6.20 3.05 20.30
CA ASP A 88 7.38 2.18 20.25
C ASP A 88 7.41 1.32 18.97
N LEU A 89 6.28 0.69 18.61
CA LEU A 89 6.17 -0.07 17.37
C LEU A 89 6.31 0.83 16.15
N TYR A 90 5.78 2.05 16.21
CA TYR A 90 5.97 3.07 15.19
C TYR A 90 7.45 3.41 14.97
N ARG A 91 8.21 3.65 16.05
CA ARG A 91 9.66 3.91 15.97
C ARG A 91 10.43 2.71 15.39
N LYS A 92 10.03 1.49 15.75
CA LYS A 92 10.60 0.25 15.16
C LYS A 92 10.31 0.16 13.67
N ALA A 93 9.07 0.41 13.25
CA ALA A 93 8.70 0.44 11.83
C ALA A 93 9.49 1.51 11.06
N SER A 94 9.63 2.71 11.61
CA SER A 94 10.46 3.78 11.03
C SER A 94 11.93 3.35 10.88
N THR A 95 12.48 2.67 11.86
CA THR A 95 13.85 2.12 11.79
C THR A 95 13.99 1.11 10.66
N ILE A 96 13.04 0.18 10.52
CA ILE A 96 13.03 -0.83 9.45
C ILE A 96 12.91 -0.15 8.08
N TYR A 97 11.99 0.78 7.93
CA TYR A 97 11.76 1.49 6.66
C TYR A 97 13.02 2.23 6.18
N ASN A 98 13.72 2.92 7.10
CA ASN A 98 14.93 3.68 6.80
C ASN A 98 16.18 2.80 6.61
N ASN A 99 16.12 1.53 7.00
CA ASN A 99 17.24 0.60 6.95
C ASN A 99 16.85 -0.70 6.24
N SER A 100 16.04 -0.58 5.18
CA SER A 100 15.29 -1.71 4.63
C SER A 100 16.15 -2.88 4.16
N ASP A 101 17.37 -2.62 3.69
CA ASP A 101 18.32 -3.65 3.24
C ASP A 101 18.78 -4.60 4.37
N MET A 102 18.52 -4.27 5.65
CA MET A 102 18.82 -5.12 6.81
C MET A 102 17.66 -6.04 7.23
N PHE A 103 16.51 -5.97 6.56
CA PHE A 103 15.29 -6.67 6.98
C PHE A 103 14.66 -7.48 5.85
N SER A 104 13.86 -8.49 6.22
CA SER A 104 13.12 -9.29 5.25
C SER A 104 12.03 -8.48 4.55
N ASP A 105 11.69 -8.88 3.32
CA ASP A 105 10.61 -8.26 2.52
C ASP A 105 9.29 -8.15 3.32
N VAL A 106 8.94 -9.16 4.12
CA VAL A 106 7.74 -9.14 4.98
C VAL A 106 7.83 -8.08 6.08
N LYS A 107 8.98 -7.93 6.76
CA LYS A 107 9.16 -6.91 7.80
C LYS A 107 9.16 -5.50 7.22
N ARG A 108 9.74 -5.33 6.03
CA ARG A 108 9.69 -4.08 5.28
C ARG A 108 8.26 -3.70 4.87
N ALA A 109 7.48 -4.67 4.37
CA ALA A 109 6.06 -4.47 4.05
C ALA A 109 5.23 -4.13 5.29
N TRP A 110 5.48 -4.83 6.41
CA TRP A 110 4.88 -4.50 7.70
C TRP A 110 5.21 -3.07 8.14
N ALA A 111 6.47 -2.66 8.02
CA ALA A 111 6.90 -1.31 8.38
C ALA A 111 6.17 -0.23 7.56
N LEU A 112 6.05 -0.43 6.23
CA LEU A 112 5.26 0.47 5.38
C LEU A 112 3.80 0.54 5.87
N TRP A 113 3.18 -0.61 6.18
CA TRP A 113 1.80 -0.66 6.65
C TRP A 113 1.63 0.10 7.99
N VAL A 114 2.54 -0.09 8.95
CA VAL A 114 2.51 0.63 10.24
C VAL A 114 2.66 2.14 10.02
N LEU A 115 3.62 2.57 9.21
CA LEU A 115 3.82 3.99 8.93
C LEU A 115 2.61 4.59 8.20
N SER A 116 2.00 3.85 7.28
CA SER A 116 0.81 4.30 6.56
C SER A 116 -0.44 4.45 7.44
N SER A 117 -0.52 3.66 8.52
CA SER A 117 -1.69 3.63 9.41
C SER A 117 -1.52 4.50 10.66
N GLN A 118 -0.29 4.69 11.13
CA GLN A 118 -0.01 5.35 12.41
C GLN A 118 0.72 6.69 12.30
N SER A 119 1.17 7.12 11.11
CA SER A 119 1.74 8.46 10.95
C SER A 119 0.65 9.53 10.90
N PHE A 120 0.97 10.73 11.39
CA PHE A 120 0.11 11.90 11.24
C PHE A 120 -0.22 12.14 9.77
N GLY A 121 -1.52 12.20 9.44
CA GLY A 121 -2.00 12.37 8.06
C GLY A 121 -1.61 11.26 7.08
N ALA A 122 -1.20 10.07 7.58
CA ALA A 122 -0.68 8.95 6.77
C ALA A 122 0.55 9.32 5.90
N GLN A 123 1.32 10.33 6.31
CA GLN A 123 2.59 10.68 5.69
C GLN A 123 3.71 9.82 6.29
N LEU A 124 4.33 8.96 5.48
CA LEU A 124 5.23 7.89 5.95
C LEU A 124 6.46 8.39 6.72
N ASP A 125 6.87 9.63 6.50
CA ASP A 125 8.05 10.30 7.06
C ASP A 125 7.71 11.32 8.17
N ASN A 126 6.45 11.37 8.61
CA ASN A 126 5.99 12.31 9.62
C ASN A 126 6.12 11.73 11.06
N SER A 127 5.55 12.38 12.07
CA SER A 127 5.48 11.89 13.43
C SER A 127 4.36 10.85 13.60
N TRP A 128 4.38 10.14 14.74
CA TRP A 128 3.25 9.33 15.17
C TRP A 128 2.00 10.19 15.34
N GLY A 129 0.85 9.71 14.87
CA GLY A 129 -0.36 10.52 14.68
C GLY A 129 -1.44 10.41 15.74
N PHE A 130 -1.19 9.70 16.86
CA PHE A 130 -2.17 9.46 17.93
C PHE A 130 -1.82 10.15 19.26
N ASP A 131 -1.08 11.25 19.17
CA ASP A 131 -0.82 12.15 20.31
C ASP A 131 -1.96 13.12 20.57
#